data_AF-A0A8I1KI66-F1
#
_entry.id   AF-A0A8I1KI66-F1
#
_cell.length_a   1.000
_cell.length_b   1.000
_cell.length_c   1.000
_cell.angle_alpha   90.00
_cell.angle_beta   90.00
_cell.angle_gamma   90.00
#
_symmetry.space_group_name_H-M   'P 1'
#
loop_
_entity.id
_entity.type
_entity.pdbx_description
1 polymer ?
#
loop_
_entity_poly.entity_id
_entity_poly.type
_entity_poly.pdbx_seq_one_letter_code
_entity_poly.pdbx_strand_id
1 'polypeptide(L)'
;MSNKNDGSSEFAIVFGLIGASALLLIFVFYILGLVLAAVFTVISICAWNKPLQLGQNVVTPEEAQFFVYAGITGACAIPMLAWLSSVLCGFQIHPDAWLHMYVGGYCFGSIGLTMLATNAGMFAPPAVEPVAPTLPAQIAPPPAPKPEPFRFASWEDEERPS
;
A
#
# COMPACT_ATOMS: atom_id res chain seq x y z
N MET A 1 -23.53 -60.99 16.89
CA MET A 1 -23.19 -60.03 15.81
C MET A 1 -22.70 -58.77 16.50
N SER A 2 -21.39 -58.50 16.51
CA SER A 2 -20.83 -57.37 17.27
C SER A 2 -19.47 -56.93 16.71
N ASN A 3 -19.21 -55.62 16.79
CA ASN A 3 -17.91 -54.94 16.78
C ASN A 3 -17.04 -54.97 15.50
N LYS A 4 -17.48 -54.26 14.46
CA LYS A 4 -16.58 -53.80 13.38
C LYS A 4 -16.72 -52.31 13.01
N ASN A 5 -17.44 -51.51 13.81
CA ASN A 5 -17.71 -50.11 13.51
C ASN A 5 -16.95 -49.10 14.39
N ASP A 6 -16.25 -49.53 15.43
CA ASP A 6 -15.65 -48.60 16.40
C ASP A 6 -14.54 -47.75 15.76
N GLY A 7 -13.62 -48.37 15.01
CA GLY A 7 -12.52 -47.66 14.35
C GLY A 7 -12.98 -46.67 13.26
N SER A 8 -13.95 -47.03 12.41
CA SER A 8 -14.48 -46.14 11.38
C SER A 8 -15.25 -44.95 11.96
N SER A 9 -15.96 -45.16 13.07
CA SER A 9 -16.68 -44.09 13.77
C SER A 9 -15.73 -43.10 14.45
N GLU A 10 -14.63 -43.58 15.05
CA GLU A 10 -13.61 -42.72 15.67
C GLU A 10 -12.91 -41.82 14.65
N PHE A 11 -12.47 -42.37 13.50
CA PHE A 11 -11.88 -41.56 12.45
C PHE A 11 -12.88 -40.54 11.88
N ALA A 12 -14.14 -40.92 11.67
CA ALA A 12 -15.17 -40.00 11.20
C ALA A 12 -15.40 -38.82 12.15
N ILE A 13 -15.38 -39.06 13.46
CA ILE A 13 -15.51 -38.01 14.48
C ILE A 13 -14.31 -37.05 14.44
N VAL A 14 -13.09 -37.58 14.34
CA VAL A 14 -11.88 -36.74 14.27
C VAL A 14 -11.86 -35.90 13.00
N PHE A 15 -12.15 -36.49 11.84
CA PHE A 15 -12.24 -35.74 10.58
C PHE A 15 -13.38 -34.71 10.61
N GLY A 16 -14.51 -35.04 11.23
CA GLY A 16 -15.62 -34.10 11.45
C GLY A 16 -15.19 -32.90 12.31
N LEU A 17 -14.46 -33.14 13.41
CA LEU A 17 -13.95 -32.08 14.28
C LEU A 17 -12.94 -31.18 13.56
N ILE A 18 -12.02 -31.77 12.78
CA ILE A 18 -11.03 -31.03 11.98
C ILE A 18 -11.75 -30.19 10.92
N GLY A 19 -12.71 -30.77 10.20
CA GLY A 19 -13.50 -30.05 9.19
C GLY A 19 -14.29 -28.89 9.81
N ALA A 20 -14.98 -29.13 10.93
CA ALA A 20 -15.76 -28.11 11.62
C ALA A 20 -14.86 -26.98 12.16
N SER A 21 -13.70 -27.30 12.75
CA SER A 21 -12.76 -26.31 13.25
C SER A 21 -12.13 -25.48 12.12
N ALA A 22 -11.81 -26.11 10.98
CA ALA A 22 -11.33 -25.41 9.79
C ALA A 22 -12.40 -24.45 9.23
N LEU A 23 -13.65 -24.89 9.12
CA LEU A 23 -14.76 -24.03 8.66
C LEU A 23 -15.01 -22.85 9.61
N LEU A 24 -14.97 -23.10 10.92
CA LEU A 24 -15.11 -22.04 11.93
C LEU A 24 -13.99 -21.02 11.81
N LEU A 25 -12.74 -21.48 11.64
CA LEU A 25 -11.59 -20.61 11.46
C LEU A 25 -11.70 -19.76 10.19
N ILE A 26 -12.08 -20.37 9.06
CA ILE A 26 -12.35 -19.66 7.80
C ILE A 26 -13.43 -18.59 8.00
N PHE A 27 -14.52 -18.94 8.70
CA PHE A 27 -15.60 -18.00 8.99
C PHE A 27 -15.13 -16.82 9.85
N VAL A 28 -14.30 -17.07 10.88
CA VAL A 28 -13.73 -16.01 11.72
C VAL A 28 -12.86 -15.06 10.90
N PHE A 29 -11.95 -15.59 10.07
CA PHE A 29 -11.13 -14.75 9.19
C PHE A 29 -11.94 -13.99 8.15
N TYR A 30 -13.00 -14.61 7.62
CA TYR A 30 -13.91 -13.96 6.68
C TYR A 30 -14.61 -12.75 7.33
N ILE A 31 -15.17 -12.91 8.54
CA ILE A 31 -15.82 -11.81 9.26
C ILE A 31 -14.81 -10.72 9.63
N LEU A 32 -13.63 -11.09 10.11
CA LEU A 32 -12.57 -10.12 10.44
C LEU A 32 -12.15 -9.33 9.19
N GLY A 33 -11.93 -10.01 8.07
CA GLY A 33 -11.60 -9.39 6.79
C GLY A 33 -12.70 -8.40 6.35
N LEU A 34 -13.96 -8.81 6.46
CA LEU A 34 -15.11 -7.96 6.11
C LEU A 34 -15.15 -6.69 6.96
N VAL A 35 -14.97 -6.81 8.28
CA VAL A 35 -14.94 -5.65 9.19
C VAL A 35 -13.76 -4.73 8.86
N LEU A 36 -12.57 -5.27 8.63
CA LEU A 36 -11.40 -4.49 8.23
C LEU A 36 -11.64 -3.78 6.90
N ALA A 37 -12.14 -4.50 5.90
CA ALA A 37 -12.45 -3.92 4.59
C ALA A 37 -13.49 -2.80 4.70
N ALA A 38 -14.51 -2.96 5.53
CA ALA A 38 -15.52 -1.92 5.77
C ALA A 38 -14.90 -0.67 6.43
N VAL A 39 -14.11 -0.84 7.49
CA VAL A 39 -13.43 0.27 8.18
C VAL A 39 -12.49 1.00 7.23
N PHE A 40 -11.64 0.28 6.51
CA PHE A 40 -10.72 0.88 5.54
C PHE A 40 -11.46 1.55 4.39
N THR A 41 -12.59 0.99 3.92
CA THR A 41 -13.40 1.66 2.89
C THR A 41 -13.91 3.02 3.37
N VAL A 42 -14.38 3.12 4.61
CA VAL A 42 -14.81 4.42 5.18
C VAL A 42 -13.64 5.39 5.26
N ILE A 43 -12.47 4.93 5.71
CA ILE A 43 -11.24 5.73 5.75
C ILE A 43 -10.85 6.22 4.34
N SER A 44 -10.90 5.34 3.34
CA SER A 44 -10.60 5.65 1.94
C SER A 44 -11.57 6.68 1.36
N ILE A 45 -12.86 6.61 1.70
CA ILE A 45 -13.85 7.63 1.28
C ILE A 45 -13.52 8.99 1.94
N CYS A 46 -13.12 9.01 3.21
CA CYS A 46 -12.70 10.24 3.88
C CYS A 46 -11.41 10.83 3.28
N ALA A 47 -10.48 9.97 2.87
CA ALA A 47 -9.19 10.36 2.26
C ALA A 47 -9.28 10.58 0.74
N TRP A 48 -10.48 10.53 0.14
CA TRP A 48 -10.65 10.48 -1.31
C TRP A 48 -10.06 11.67 -2.08
N ASN A 49 -10.14 12.87 -1.49
CA ASN A 49 -9.68 14.12 -2.12
C ASN A 49 -8.52 14.79 -1.37
N LYS A 50 -8.21 14.34 -0.15
CA LYS A 50 -7.19 14.95 0.71
C LYS A 50 -6.47 13.86 1.50
N PRO A 51 -5.13 13.94 1.62
CA PRO A 51 -4.37 12.98 2.39
C PRO A 51 -4.82 13.02 3.85
N LEU A 52 -5.02 11.85 4.45
CA LEU A 52 -5.45 11.69 5.82
C LEU A 52 -4.30 11.15 6.66
N GLN A 53 -3.92 11.87 7.71
CA GLN A 53 -2.90 11.42 8.64
C GLN A 53 -3.54 10.58 9.74
N LEU A 54 -3.26 9.28 9.77
CA LEU A 54 -3.59 8.38 10.87
C LEU A 54 -2.32 8.12 11.70
N GLY A 55 -2.11 8.94 12.72
CA GLY A 55 -0.94 8.84 13.58
C GLY A 55 0.35 9.11 12.80
N GLN A 56 1.18 8.08 12.63
CA GLN A 56 2.43 8.17 11.86
C GLN A 56 2.27 7.81 10.37
N ASN A 57 1.13 7.22 10.00
CA ASN A 57 0.87 6.80 8.63
C ASN A 57 0.03 7.86 7.90
N VAL A 58 0.36 8.11 6.64
CA VAL A 58 -0.40 9.01 5.78
C VAL A 58 -1.04 8.19 4.68
N VAL A 59 -2.37 8.16 4.67
CA VAL A 59 -3.13 7.55 3.58
C VAL A 59 -3.25 8.60 2.48
N THR A 60 -2.66 8.32 1.32
CA THR A 60 -2.74 9.21 0.16
C THR A 60 -4.07 8.99 -0.59
N PRO A 61 -4.60 10.01 -1.27
CA PRO A 61 -5.79 9.86 -2.11
C PRO A 61 -5.65 8.76 -3.15
N GLU A 62 -4.45 8.57 -3.71
CA GLU A 62 -4.16 7.54 -4.71
C GLU A 62 -4.27 6.14 -4.10
N GLU A 63 -3.73 5.92 -2.90
CA GLU A 63 -3.85 4.65 -2.17
C GLU A 63 -5.31 4.37 -1.78
N ALA A 64 -6.03 5.41 -1.31
CA ALA A 64 -7.43 5.31 -0.94
C ALA A 64 -8.32 4.92 -2.12
N GLN A 65 -8.12 5.56 -3.28
CA GLN A 65 -8.85 5.24 -4.52
C GLN A 65 -8.50 3.84 -5.02
N PHE A 66 -7.21 3.47 -5.00
CA PHE A 66 -6.78 2.14 -5.39
C PHE A 66 -7.45 1.06 -4.54
N PHE A 67 -7.52 1.24 -3.22
CA PHE A 67 -8.19 0.30 -2.32
C PHE A 67 -9.65 0.03 -2.72
N VAL A 68 -10.40 1.09 -3.05
CA VAL A 68 -11.81 0.97 -3.45
C VAL A 68 -11.94 0.36 -4.85
N TYR A 69 -11.13 0.79 -5.83
CA TYR A 69 -11.15 0.22 -7.17
C TYR A 69 -10.72 -1.25 -7.20
N ALA A 70 -9.73 -1.62 -6.41
CA ALA A 70 -9.31 -2.99 -6.21
C ALA A 70 -10.43 -3.83 -5.60
N GLY A 71 -11.14 -3.29 -4.61
CA GLY A 71 -12.35 -3.89 -4.05
C GLY A 71 -13.43 -4.11 -5.09
N ILE A 72 -13.81 -3.08 -5.85
CA ILE A 72 -14.81 -3.20 -6.92
C ILE A 72 -14.39 -4.24 -7.97
N THR A 73 -13.12 -4.23 -8.36
CA THR A 73 -12.56 -5.20 -9.31
C THR A 73 -12.70 -6.62 -8.79
N GLY A 74 -12.35 -6.86 -7.52
CA GLY A 74 -12.54 -8.17 -6.88
C GLY A 74 -14.01 -8.57 -6.78
N ALA A 75 -14.89 -7.63 -6.43
CA ALA A 75 -16.33 -7.84 -6.32
C ALA A 75 -16.96 -8.25 -7.65
N CYS A 76 -16.42 -7.81 -8.79
CA CYS A 76 -16.89 -8.23 -10.12
C CYS A 76 -16.17 -9.50 -10.62
N ALA A 77 -14.86 -9.61 -10.40
CA ALA A 77 -14.05 -10.71 -10.94
C ALA A 77 -14.41 -12.07 -10.34
N ILE A 78 -14.64 -12.14 -9.02
CA ILE A 78 -15.00 -13.39 -8.34
C ILE A 78 -16.33 -13.97 -8.82
N PRO A 79 -17.46 -13.25 -8.82
CA PRO A 79 -18.72 -13.79 -9.33
C PRO A 79 -18.66 -14.08 -10.83
N MET A 80 -17.92 -13.31 -11.63
CA MET A 80 -17.70 -13.62 -13.05
C MET A 80 -16.96 -14.95 -13.23
N LEU A 81 -15.91 -15.19 -12.43
CA LEU A 81 -15.16 -16.44 -12.44
C LEU A 81 -16.02 -17.62 -11.94
N ALA A 82 -16.82 -17.41 -10.89
CA ALA A 82 -17.72 -18.43 -10.37
C ALA A 82 -18.81 -18.80 -11.40
N TRP A 83 -19.38 -17.80 -12.06
CA TRP A 83 -20.33 -18.00 -13.16
C TRP A 83 -19.72 -18.81 -14.30
N LEU A 84 -18.52 -18.42 -14.77
CA LEU A 84 -17.80 -19.15 -15.80
C LEU A 84 -17.54 -20.61 -15.38
N SER A 85 -17.13 -20.82 -14.13
CA SER A 85 -16.89 -22.15 -13.57
C SER A 85 -18.18 -22.98 -13.49
N SER A 86 -19.31 -22.35 -13.13
CA SER A 86 -20.63 -22.99 -13.11
C SER A 86 -21.05 -23.46 -14.50
N VAL A 87 -20.80 -22.65 -15.54
CA VAL A 87 -21.08 -23.02 -16.93
C VAL A 87 -20.17 -24.16 -17.40
N LEU A 88 -18.88 -24.13 -17.07
CA LEU A 88 -17.90 -25.13 -17.51
C LEU A 88 -18.05 -26.49 -16.80
N CYS A 89 -18.33 -26.47 -15.49
CA CYS A 89 -18.39 -27.68 -14.67
C CYS A 89 -19.83 -28.18 -14.41
N GLY A 90 -20.85 -27.40 -14.80
CA GLY A 90 -22.26 -27.78 -14.69
C GLY A 90 -22.82 -27.80 -13.26
N PHE A 91 -22.16 -27.18 -12.28
CA PHE A 91 -22.70 -27.06 -10.92
C PHE A 91 -23.62 -25.85 -10.78
N GLN A 92 -24.61 -25.94 -9.90
CA GLN A 92 -25.53 -24.85 -9.61
C GLN A 92 -25.01 -24.01 -8.43
N ILE A 93 -24.95 -22.69 -8.61
CA ILE A 93 -24.63 -21.75 -7.54
C ILE A 93 -25.93 -21.42 -6.80
N HIS A 94 -25.92 -21.61 -5.49
CA HIS A 94 -27.06 -21.24 -4.64
C HIS A 94 -27.29 -19.72 -4.71
N PRO A 95 -28.53 -19.23 -4.78
CA PRO A 95 -28.83 -17.80 -4.83
C PRO A 95 -28.15 -16.97 -3.73
N ASP A 96 -28.10 -17.49 -2.51
CA ASP A 96 -27.49 -16.79 -1.36
C ASP A 96 -25.97 -16.67 -1.47
N ALA A 97 -25.32 -17.56 -2.23
CA ALA A 97 -23.87 -17.54 -2.40
C ALA A 97 -23.40 -16.31 -3.20
N TRP A 98 -24.25 -15.73 -4.05
CA TRP A 98 -23.90 -14.56 -4.84
C TRP A 98 -23.52 -13.37 -3.97
N LEU A 99 -24.31 -13.07 -2.94
CA LEU A 99 -24.01 -11.96 -2.03
C LEU A 99 -22.65 -12.15 -1.36
N HIS A 100 -22.36 -13.38 -0.90
CA HIS A 100 -21.06 -13.73 -0.33
C HIS A 100 -19.92 -13.63 -1.33
N MET A 101 -20.15 -13.95 -2.61
CA MET A 101 -19.16 -13.77 -3.67
C MET A 101 -18.86 -12.29 -3.95
N TYR A 102 -19.88 -11.42 -3.97
CA TYR A 102 -19.67 -9.98 -4.15
C TYR A 102 -18.94 -9.37 -2.95
N VAL A 103 -19.39 -9.64 -1.73
CA VAL A 103 -18.81 -9.08 -0.50
C VAL A 103 -17.43 -9.66 -0.23
N GLY A 104 -17.28 -10.98 -0.36
CA GLY A 104 -16.00 -11.67 -0.23
C GLY A 104 -15.01 -11.25 -1.31
N GLY A 105 -15.48 -11.11 -2.56
CA GLY A 105 -14.67 -10.60 -3.66
C GLY A 105 -14.22 -9.16 -3.43
N TYR A 106 -15.10 -8.30 -2.90
CA TYR A 106 -14.72 -6.94 -2.51
C TYR A 106 -13.63 -6.96 -1.45
N CYS A 107 -13.82 -7.71 -0.36
CA CYS A 107 -12.86 -7.83 0.73
C CYS A 107 -11.50 -8.36 0.25
N PHE A 108 -11.51 -9.39 -0.60
CA PHE A 108 -10.29 -9.99 -1.13
C PHE A 108 -9.58 -9.06 -2.11
N GLY A 109 -10.33 -8.37 -2.97
CA GLY A 109 -9.79 -7.37 -3.89
C GLY A 109 -9.18 -6.20 -3.13
N SER A 110 -9.92 -5.62 -2.18
CA SER A 110 -9.49 -4.42 -1.46
C SER A 110 -8.28 -4.70 -0.58
N ILE A 111 -8.31 -5.74 0.26
CA ILE A 111 -7.18 -6.05 1.15
C ILE A 111 -6.04 -6.73 0.38
N GLY A 112 -6.36 -7.76 -0.41
CA GLY A 112 -5.35 -8.59 -1.06
C GLY A 112 -4.55 -7.85 -2.13
N LEU A 113 -5.22 -7.13 -3.04
CA LEU A 113 -4.52 -6.38 -4.08
C LEU A 113 -3.80 -5.15 -3.53
N THR A 114 -4.35 -4.50 -2.50
CA THR A 114 -3.65 -3.37 -1.86
C THR A 114 -2.41 -3.85 -1.13
N MET A 115 -2.48 -4.96 -0.38
CA MET A 115 -1.28 -5.56 0.21
C MET A 115 -0.24 -5.91 -0.86
N LEU A 116 -0.66 -6.47 -2.00
CA LEU A 116 0.26 -6.78 -3.10
C LEU A 116 0.89 -5.51 -3.68
N ALA A 117 0.09 -4.46 -3.90
CA ALA A 117 0.56 -3.19 -4.45
C ALA A 117 1.53 -2.45 -3.50
N THR A 118 1.25 -2.46 -2.19
CA THR A 118 2.15 -1.91 -1.18
C THR A 118 3.46 -2.68 -1.12
N ASN A 119 3.43 -4.03 -1.16
CA ASN A 119 4.64 -4.85 -1.22
C ASN A 119 5.44 -4.64 -2.51
N ALA A 120 4.76 -4.33 -3.62
CA ALA A 120 5.41 -3.96 -4.88
C ALA A 120 5.99 -2.54 -4.89
N GLY A 121 5.83 -1.77 -3.80
CA GLY A 121 6.34 -0.41 -3.68
C GLY A 121 5.56 0.62 -4.51
N MET A 122 4.34 0.30 -4.95
CA MET A 122 3.55 1.16 -5.86
C MET A 122 3.19 2.52 -5.23
N PHE A 123 3.15 2.57 -3.90
CA PHE A 123 2.84 3.78 -3.10
C PHE A 123 4.03 4.25 -2.27
N ALA A 124 5.24 3.72 -2.52
CA ALA A 124 6.42 4.20 -1.82
C ALA A 124 6.66 5.68 -2.16
N PRO A 125 6.98 6.53 -1.17
CA PRO A 125 7.39 7.89 -1.49
C PRO A 125 8.58 7.84 -2.47
N PRO A 126 8.64 8.75 -3.46
CA PRO A 126 9.77 8.80 -4.36
C PRO A 126 11.04 8.85 -3.52
N ALA A 127 12.03 8.03 -3.88
CA ALA A 127 13.33 8.07 -3.24
C ALA A 127 13.77 9.53 -3.25
N VAL A 128 13.93 10.11 -2.06
CA VAL A 128 14.49 11.44 -1.92
C VAL A 128 15.90 11.30 -2.49
N GLU A 129 16.08 11.71 -3.74
CA GLU A 129 17.42 11.89 -4.28
C GLU A 129 18.13 12.77 -3.25
N PRO A 130 19.26 12.31 -2.68
CA PRO A 130 19.98 13.14 -1.74
C PRO A 130 20.29 14.43 -2.50
N VAL A 131 19.65 15.53 -2.09
CA VAL A 131 19.94 16.85 -2.61
C VAL A 131 21.43 16.98 -2.42
N ALA A 132 22.18 16.91 -3.53
CA ALA A 132 23.62 17.02 -3.49
C ALA A 132 23.89 18.26 -2.66
N PRO A 133 24.73 18.20 -1.60
CA PRO A 133 24.96 19.35 -0.76
C PRO A 133 25.32 20.49 -1.70
N THR A 134 24.44 21.50 -1.78
CA THR A 134 24.73 22.73 -2.50
C THR A 134 25.94 23.27 -1.78
N LEU A 135 27.12 23.04 -2.35
CA LEU A 135 28.34 23.67 -1.91
C LEU A 135 27.99 25.16 -1.81
N PRO A 136 28.18 25.79 -0.64
CA PRO A 136 27.94 27.22 -0.54
C PRO A 136 28.69 27.85 -1.71
N ALA A 137 27.99 28.67 -2.51
CA ALA A 137 28.56 29.32 -3.68
C ALA A 137 29.93 29.86 -3.25
N GLN A 138 30.99 29.30 -3.83
CA GLN A 138 32.34 29.68 -3.47
C GLN A 138 32.39 31.17 -3.73
N ILE A 139 32.41 31.96 -2.65
CA ILE A 139 32.50 33.41 -2.74
C ILE A 139 33.75 33.62 -3.57
N ALA A 140 33.58 34.13 -4.79
CA ALA A 140 34.70 34.44 -5.64
C ALA A 140 35.63 35.31 -4.79
N PRO A 141 36.92 34.96 -4.66
CA PRO A 141 37.84 35.79 -3.89
C PRO A 141 37.70 37.22 -4.41
N PRO A 142 37.65 38.22 -3.51
CA PRO A 142 37.47 39.61 -3.93
C PRO A 142 38.47 39.91 -5.05
N PRO A 143 38.03 40.60 -6.12
CA PRO A 143 38.89 40.87 -7.26
C PRO A 143 40.20 41.46 -6.73
N ALA A 144 41.33 40.84 -7.11
CA ALA A 144 42.64 41.28 -6.66
C ALA A 144 42.75 42.80 -6.90
N PRO A 145 43.19 43.59 -5.90
CA PRO A 145 43.34 45.03 -6.09
C PRO A 145 44.21 45.24 -7.31
N LYS A 146 43.70 46.04 -8.27
CA LYS A 146 44.46 46.38 -9.48
C LYS A 146 45.80 46.94 -9.02
N PRO A 147 46.94 46.37 -9.45
CA PRO A 147 48.24 46.94 -9.11
C PRO A 147 48.21 48.40 -9.59
N GLU A 148 48.43 49.33 -8.66
CA GLU A 148 48.55 50.73 -9.03
C GLU A 148 49.66 50.84 -10.09
N PRO A 149 49.44 51.61 -11.17
CA PRO A 149 50.48 51.82 -12.16
C PRO A 149 51.72 52.32 -11.44
N PHE A 150 52.83 51.61 -11.60
CA PHE A 150 54.10 52.02 -11.06
C PHE A 150 54.40 53.46 -11.52
N ARG A 151 54.39 54.37 -10.54
CA ARG A 151 54.77 55.77 -10.73
C ARG A 151 56.23 55.89 -10.31
N PHE A 152 57.07 56.34 -11.24
CA PHE A 152 58.45 56.71 -10.91
C PHE A 152 58.42 57.87 -9.89
N ALA A 153 59.32 57.83 -8.91
CA ALA A 153 59.49 58.92 -7.96
C ALA A 153 59.66 60.24 -8.74
N SER A 154 58.74 61.17 -8.52
CA SER A 154 58.91 62.54 -9.02
C SER A 154 59.76 63.30 -8.02
N TRP A 155 60.58 64.24 -8.50
CA TRP A 155 61.40 65.12 -7.65
C TRP A 155 60.58 65.90 -6.60
N GLU A 156 59.26 65.95 -6.75
CA GLU A 156 58.31 66.56 -5.83
C GLU A 156 58.03 65.72 -4.56
N ASP A 157 58.46 64.45 -4.50
CA ASP A 157 58.22 63.59 -3.34
C ASP A 157 59.19 63.86 -2.17
N GLU A 158 60.27 64.63 -2.38
CA GLU A 158 61.19 65.04 -1.31
C GLU A 158 60.68 66.23 -0.46
N GLU A 159 59.68 66.98 -0.92
CA GLU A 159 59.19 68.19 -0.25
C GLU A 159 58.00 67.95 0.70
N ARG A 160 57.56 66.70 0.90
CA ARG A 160 56.49 66.41 1.88
C ARG A 160 57.09 66.20 3.27
N PRO A 161 56.87 67.13 4.23
CA PRO A 161 57.22 66.89 5.62
C PRO A 161 56.29 65.82 6.20
N SER A 162 56.90 64.81 6.85
CA SER A 162 56.23 63.81 7.68
C SER A 162 55.64 64.42 8.94
#